data_AF-A0AAX3NKT9-F1
#
_entry.id   AF-A0AAX3NKT9-F1
#
_cell.length_a   1.000
_cell.length_b   1.000
_cell.length_c   1.000
_cell.angle_alpha   90.00
_cell.angle_beta   90.00
_cell.angle_gamma   90.00
#
_symmetry.space_group_name_H-M   'P 1'
#
loop_
_entity.id
_entity.type
_entity.pdbx_description
1 polymer ?
#
loop_
_entity_poly.entity_id
_entity_poly.type
_entity_poly.pdbx_seq_one_letter_code
_entity_poly.pdbx_strand_id
1 'polypeptide(L)'
;MIAADSLSKQILIGECKWRNSFNETEAVERLRGRAGLIRGYLPETARFVLFSKNEVGESIRNRYREDERMSFVSVDDMYAG
;
A
#
# COMPACT_ATOMS: atom_id res chain seq x y z
N MET A 1 -2.58 -4.46 7.91
CA MET A 1 -1.71 -5.66 7.96
C MET A 1 -0.27 -5.21 7.98
N ILE A 2 0.62 -5.91 8.70
CA ILE A 2 2.08 -5.67 8.66
C ILE A 2 2.74 -7.04 8.48
N ALA A 3 3.70 -7.12 7.56
CA ALA A 3 4.60 -8.26 7.43
C ALA A 3 6.03 -7.72 7.49
N ALA A 4 6.90 -8.34 8.29
CA ALA A 4 8.24 -7.81 8.52
C ALA A 4 9.27 -8.94 8.56
N ASP A 5 10.42 -8.69 7.95
CA ASP A 5 11.62 -9.49 8.10
C ASP A 5 12.64 -8.73 8.95
N SER A 6 12.83 -9.21 10.18
CA SER A 6 13.72 -8.58 11.14
C SER A 6 15.21 -8.72 10.82
N LEU A 7 15.59 -9.72 10.00
CA LEU A 7 16.98 -9.97 9.61
C LEU A 7 17.41 -8.98 8.52
N SER A 8 16.62 -8.88 7.44
CA SER A 8 16.88 -7.95 6.33
C SER A 8 16.36 -6.53 6.58
N LYS A 9 15.69 -6.29 7.71
CA LYS A 9 15.03 -5.03 8.07
C LYS A 9 14.05 -4.53 7.01
N GLN A 10 13.40 -5.46 6.31
CA GLN A 10 12.37 -5.15 5.32
C GLN A 10 10.99 -5.20 5.97
N ILE A 11 10.10 -4.31 5.55
CA ILE A 11 8.72 -4.27 6.04
C ILE A 11 7.74 -4.00 4.91
N LEU A 12 6.60 -4.69 4.96
CA LEU A 12 5.45 -4.46 4.11
C LEU A 12 4.28 -4.01 4.99
N ILE A 13 3.69 -2.88 4.62
CA ILE A 13 2.55 -2.27 5.30
C ILE A 13 1.36 -2.33 4.35
N GLY A 14 0.32 -3.04 4.77
CA GLY A 14 -0.91 -3.20 4.01
C GLY A 14 -2.10 -2.46 4.64
N GLU A 15 -2.90 -1.79 3.82
CA GLU A 15 -4.23 -1.26 4.18
C GLU A 15 -5.31 -1.85 3.28
N CYS A 16 -6.51 -2.07 3.83
CA CYS A 16 -7.67 -2.50 3.06
C CYS A 16 -8.77 -1.41 3.07
N LYS A 17 -9.33 -1.13 1.90
CA LYS A 17 -10.50 -0.28 1.70
C LYS A 17 -11.64 -1.09 1.06
N TRP A 18 -12.46 -1.70 1.90
CA TRP A 18 -13.67 -2.42 1.47
C TRP A 18 -14.87 -1.48 1.35
N ARG A 19 -14.81 -0.54 0.41
CA ARG A 19 -15.87 0.43 0.13
C ARG A 19 -16.01 0.60 -1.38
N ASN A 20 -17.21 0.95 -1.84
CA ASN A 20 -17.45 1.22 -3.27
C ASN A 20 -16.72 2.50 -3.73
N SER A 21 -16.49 3.45 -2.82
CA SER A 21 -15.70 4.66 -3.05
C SER A 21 -15.00 5.10 -1.76
N PHE A 22 -13.87 5.79 -1.90
CA PHE A 22 -13.12 6.42 -0.82
C PHE A 22 -12.17 7.49 -1.38
N ASN A 23 -11.62 8.34 -0.51
CA ASN A 23 -10.57 9.28 -0.90
C ASN A 23 -9.25 8.52 -1.07
N GLU A 24 -8.86 8.27 -2.32
CA GLU A 24 -7.68 7.49 -2.68
C GLU A 24 -6.38 8.17 -2.24
N THR A 25 -6.26 9.48 -2.45
CA THR A 25 -5.10 10.27 -2.01
C THR A 25 -4.89 10.15 -0.51
N GLU A 26 -5.95 10.37 0.27
CA GLU A 26 -5.88 10.28 1.74
C GLU A 26 -5.52 8.86 2.20
N ALA A 27 -6.03 7.83 1.52
CA ALA A 27 -5.70 6.44 1.83
C ALA A 27 -4.20 6.16 1.60
N VAL A 28 -3.63 6.60 0.48
CA VAL A 28 -2.21 6.41 0.20
C VAL A 28 -1.33 7.21 1.18
N GLU A 29 -1.68 8.46 1.46
CA GLU A 29 -0.93 9.29 2.40
C GLU A 29 -0.94 8.71 3.82
N ARG A 30 -2.10 8.25 4.30
CA ARG A 30 -2.21 7.56 5.58
C ARG A 30 -1.40 6.27 5.62
N LEU A 31 -1.41 5.51 4.52
CA LEU A 31 -0.63 4.28 4.42
C LEU A 31 0.86 4.54 4.53
N ARG A 32 1.38 5.52 3.79
CA ARG A 32 2.79 5.89 3.85
C ARG A 32 3.19 6.47 5.21
N GLY A 33 2.31 7.28 5.81
CA GLY A 33 2.54 7.88 7.13
C GLY A 33 2.76 6.84 8.24
N ARG A 34 2.20 5.63 8.12
CA ARG A 34 2.40 4.56 9.12
C ARG A 34 3.83 4.04 9.18
N ALA A 35 4.63 4.15 8.13
CA ALA A 35 6.01 3.65 8.15
C ALA A 35 6.86 4.35 9.23
N GLY A 36 6.66 5.66 9.44
CA GLY A 36 7.37 6.43 10.45
C GLY A 36 7.04 6.04 11.90
N LEU A 37 6.01 5.23 12.13
CA LEU A 37 5.59 4.81 13.47
C LEU A 37 6.22 3.48 13.90
N ILE A 38 6.83 2.73 12.97
CA ILE A 38 7.32 1.38 13.23
C ILE A 38 8.81 1.42 13.59
N ARG A 39 9.10 1.31 14.89
CA ARG A 39 10.48 1.36 15.40
C ARG A 39 11.32 0.20 14.85
N GLY A 40 12.59 0.49 14.54
CA GLY A 40 13.56 -0.51 14.07
C GLY A 40 13.48 -0.83 12.58
N TYR A 41 12.58 -0.16 11.85
CA TYR A 41 12.48 -0.21 10.39
C TYR A 41 12.57 1.21 9.83
N LEU A 42 13.31 1.37 8.75
CA LEU A 42 13.48 2.66 8.11
C LEU A 42 12.32 2.92 7.13
N PRO A 43 11.64 4.09 7.17
CA PRO A 43 10.51 4.37 6.28
C PRO A 43 10.84 4.20 4.78
N GLU A 44 12.08 4.45 4.38
CA GLU A 44 12.56 4.29 3.01
C GLU A 44 12.60 2.83 2.53
N THR A 45 12.72 1.88 3.46
CA THR A 45 12.72 0.43 3.16
C THR A 45 11.32 -0.20 3.17
N ALA A 46 10.30 0.57 3.54
CA ALA A 46 8.94 0.07 3.59
C ALA A 46 8.34 -0.10 2.19
N ARG A 47 7.73 -1.26 1.96
CA ARG A 47 6.79 -1.50 0.86
C ARG A 47 5.36 -1.28 1.34
N PHE A 48 4.51 -0.81 0.46
CA PHE A 48 3.14 -0.39 0.73
C PHE A 48 2.19 -1.11 -0.20
N VAL A 49 1.11 -1.66 0.36
CA VAL A 49 0.06 -2.28 -0.45
C VAL A 49 -1.29 -1.71 -0.03
N LEU A 50 -2.00 -1.13 -0.99
CA LEU A 50 -3.40 -0.72 -0.82
C LEU A 50 -4.29 -1.77 -1.47
N PHE A 51 -4.97 -2.55 -0.64
CA PHE A 51 -6.02 -3.46 -1.04
C PHE A 51 -7.35 -2.72 -1.15
N SER A 52 -8.07 -2.88 -2.24
CA SER A 52 -9.35 -2.20 -2.46
C SER A 52 -10.40 -3.11 -3.05
N LYS A 53 -11.68 -2.77 -2.84
CA LYS A 53 -12.78 -3.51 -3.47
C LYS A 53 -12.76 -3.35 -4.98
N ASN A 54 -12.69 -2.10 -5.43
CA ASN A 54 -12.60 -1.74 -6.84
C ASN A 54 -11.17 -1.29 -7.16
N GLU A 55 -10.81 -1.28 -8.44
CA GLU A 55 -9.58 -0.64 -8.90
C GLU A 55 -9.47 0.82 -8.41
N VAL A 56 -8.27 1.21 -8.02
CA VAL A 56 -7.93 2.61 -7.72
C VAL A 56 -7.88 3.41 -9.00
N GLY A 57 -8.37 4.65 -9.00
CA GLY A 57 -8.44 5.51 -10.17
C GLY A 57 -7.11 5.69 -10.93
N GLU A 58 -7.21 5.86 -12.24
CA GLU A 58 -6.05 5.94 -13.14
C GLU A 58 -5.06 7.04 -12.75
N SER A 59 -5.56 8.21 -12.30
CA SER A 59 -4.71 9.32 -11.87
C SER A 59 -3.77 8.93 -10.72
N ILE A 60 -4.26 8.16 -9.74
CA ILE A 60 -3.44 7.69 -8.62
C ILE A 60 -2.48 6.61 -9.10
N ARG A 61 -2.93 5.65 -9.92
CA ARG A 61 -2.02 4.64 -10.49
C ARG A 61 -0.88 5.27 -11.29
N ASN A 62 -1.18 6.27 -12.12
CA ASN A 62 -0.18 6.98 -12.92
C ASN A 62 0.80 7.75 -12.04
N ARG A 63 0.32 8.36 -10.95
CA ARG A 63 1.17 9.08 -9.99
C ARG A 63 2.22 8.19 -9.30
N TYR A 64 1.90 6.91 -9.09
CA TYR A 64 2.76 5.95 -8.38
C TYR A 64 3.35 4.86 -9.30
N ARG A 65 3.22 5.00 -10.61
CA ARG A 65 3.63 3.97 -11.59
C ARG A 65 5.11 3.58 -11.47
N GLU A 66 5.98 4.56 -11.22
CA GLU A 66 7.43 4.38 -11.09
C GLU A 66 7.88 4.16 -9.63
N ASP A 67 6.96 4.13 -8.65
CA ASP A 67 7.30 3.85 -7.24
C ASP A 67 7.19 2.35 -6.98
N GLU A 68 8.31 1.62 -7.15
CA GLU A 68 8.40 0.16 -6.93
C GLU A 68 8.02 -0.29 -5.51
N ARG A 69 7.89 0.65 -4.56
CA ARG A 69 7.46 0.36 -3.19
C ARG A 69 5.95 0.43 -3.01
N MET A 70 5.19 0.87 -4.00
CA MET A 70 3.73 1.01 -3.91
C MET A 70 3.04 -0.01 -4.81
N SER A 71 2.10 -0.76 -4.26
CA SER A 71 1.24 -1.67 -5.00
C SER A 71 -0.23 -1.41 -4.71
N PHE A 72 -1.05 -1.46 -5.74
CA PHE A 72 -2.50 -1.43 -5.66
C PHE A 72 -3.03 -2.80 -6.07
N VAL A 73 -3.91 -3.37 -5.25
CA VAL A 73 -4.46 -4.70 -5.49
C VAL A 73 -5.96 -4.64 -5.25
N SER A 74 -6.74 -4.74 -6.32
CA SER A 74 -8.19 -4.83 -6.25
C SER A 74 -8.64 -6.27 -5.95
N VAL A 75 -9.95 -6.45 -5.70
CA VAL A 75 -10.54 -7.79 -5.60
C VAL A 75 -10.35 -8.56 -6.89
N ASP A 76 -10.57 -7.91 -8.02
CA ASP A 76 -10.45 -8.57 -9.32
C ASP A 76 -9.02 -9.08 -9.53
N ASP A 77 -7.99 -8.30 -9.14
CA ASP A 77 -6.59 -8.73 -9.18
C ASP A 77 -6.31 -9.96 -8.31
N MET A 78 -6.96 -10.08 -7.13
CA MET A 78 -6.76 -11.24 -6.23
C MET A 78 -7.35 -12.53 -6.79
N TYR A 79 -8.40 -12.43 -7.60
CA TYR A 79 -9.09 -13.57 -8.20
C TYR A 79 -8.76 -13.76 -9.69
N ALA A 80 -7.84 -12.98 -10.24
CA ALA A 80 -7.54 -12.94 -11.67
C ALA A 80 -6.86 -14.20 -12.22
N GLY A 81 -6.29 -15.09 -11.37
CA GLY A 81 -5.76 -16.41 -11.76
C GLY A 81 -4.60 -16.38 -12.73
#